data_AF-A0A453T3V9-F1
#
_entry.id   AF-A0A453T3V9-F1
#
_cell.length_a   1.000
_cell.length_b   1.000
_cell.length_c   1.000
_cell.angle_alpha   90.00
_cell.angle_beta   90.00
_cell.angle_gamma   90.00
#
_symmetry.space_group_name_H-M   'P 1'
#
loop_
_entity.id
_entity.type
_entity.pdbx_description
1 polymer ?
#
loop_
_entity_poly.entity_id
_entity_poly.type
_entity_poly.pdbx_seq_one_letter_code
_entity_poly.pdbx_strand_id
1 'polypeptide(L)'
;YLKDGTRHSIEGATTSDYVVTADDVDTLLAVDCTPMDDNGRQGNLVMEFANNANKITCDPELQNDVNICISRGRADFDVFVLMYSPEEWEHATLVLRRTGYQVNLSRKDEILIDEKYSPNVQIKIPIGRTTQFILVSSRGVNLPFNTQGITEPSTEDNDIR
;
A
#
# COMPACT_ATOMS: atom_id res chain seq x y z
N TYR A 1 14.70 1.58 8.52
CA TYR A 1 15.34 0.92 9.69
C TYR A 1 14.27 0.26 10.52
N LEU A 2 14.43 -1.03 10.80
CA LEU A 2 13.50 -1.80 11.61
C LEU A 2 13.73 -1.56 13.12
N LYS A 3 12.84 -2.11 13.95
CA LYS A 3 12.90 -1.99 15.41
C LYS A 3 14.20 -2.55 16.01
N ASP A 4 14.83 -3.51 15.34
CA ASP A 4 16.11 -4.13 15.75
C ASP A 4 17.36 -3.36 15.25
N GLY A 5 17.17 -2.24 14.56
CA GLY A 5 18.25 -1.42 14.01
C GLY A 5 18.75 -1.88 12.63
N THR A 6 18.21 -2.96 12.06
CA THR A 6 18.58 -3.42 10.72
C THR A 6 18.05 -2.48 9.64
N ARG A 7 18.80 -2.40 8.53
CA ARG A 7 18.44 -1.60 7.36
C ARG A 7 17.95 -2.51 6.24
N HIS A 8 16.77 -2.19 5.71
CA HIS A 8 16.20 -2.83 4.53
C HIS A 8 15.99 -1.75 3.47
N SER A 9 16.44 -2.03 2.24
CA SER A 9 16.11 -1.19 1.09
C SER A 9 14.68 -1.44 0.67
N ILE A 10 13.97 -0.38 0.30
CA ILE A 10 12.64 -0.46 -0.28
C ILE A 10 12.82 -0.65 -1.78
N GLU A 11 12.52 -1.85 -2.27
CA GLU A 11 12.73 -2.21 -3.68
C GLU A 11 11.91 -1.30 -4.61
N GLY A 12 12.57 -0.64 -5.57
CA GLY A 12 11.93 0.24 -6.55
C GLY A 12 11.72 1.70 -6.09
N ALA A 13 12.03 2.04 -4.84
CA ALA A 13 11.96 3.41 -4.33
C ALA A 13 13.21 4.22 -4.71
N THR A 14 13.34 4.56 -6.01
CA THR A 14 14.52 5.24 -6.56
C THR A 14 14.24 6.66 -7.08
N THR A 15 13.03 7.17 -6.83
CA THR A 15 12.59 8.52 -7.21
C THR A 15 12.78 9.52 -6.08
N SER A 16 12.66 10.82 -6.38
CA SER A 16 12.70 11.91 -5.37
C SER A 16 11.58 11.79 -4.35
N ASP A 17 10.42 11.30 -4.79
CA ASP A 17 9.21 11.20 -3.99
C ASP A 17 8.94 9.75 -3.63
N TYR A 18 8.53 9.55 -2.38
CA TYR A 18 8.13 8.25 -1.84
C TYR A 18 6.88 8.43 -0.99
N VAL A 19 5.85 7.64 -1.25
CA VAL A 19 4.63 7.61 -0.45
C VAL A 19 4.72 6.46 0.53
N VAL A 20 4.59 6.78 1.82
CA VAL A 20 4.62 5.80 2.90
C VAL A 20 3.44 4.81 2.79
N THR A 21 3.71 3.58 3.20
CA THR A 21 2.76 2.47 3.21
C THR A 21 2.60 1.89 4.61
N ALA A 22 1.68 0.95 4.78
CA ALA A 22 1.50 0.24 6.05
C ALA A 22 2.79 -0.50 6.50
N ASP A 23 3.65 -0.90 5.56
CA ASP A 23 4.92 -1.60 5.85
C ASP A 23 5.97 -0.68 6.50
N ASP A 24 5.80 0.65 6.37
CA ASP A 24 6.73 1.63 6.91
C ASP A 24 6.41 2.05 8.35
N VAL A 25 5.22 1.69 8.87
CA VAL A 25 4.77 2.04 10.22
C VAL A 25 5.74 1.50 11.28
N ASP A 26 6.02 2.30 12.30
CA ASP A 26 7.00 2.06 13.36
C ASP A 26 8.48 1.96 12.90
N THR A 27 8.77 2.29 11.63
CA THR A 27 10.14 2.31 11.09
C THR A 27 10.66 3.73 10.92
N LEU A 28 11.98 3.89 10.86
CA LEU A 28 12.62 5.13 10.39
C LEU A 28 12.91 4.99 8.90
N LEU A 29 12.48 5.97 8.11
CA LEU A 29 12.80 6.08 6.69
C LEU A 29 14.02 6.97 6.49
N ALA A 30 14.90 6.55 5.58
CA ALA A 30 16.07 7.31 5.19
C ALA A 30 16.31 7.15 3.68
N VAL A 31 16.84 8.20 3.06
CA VAL A 31 17.27 8.21 1.67
C VAL A 31 18.78 8.27 1.61
N ASP A 32 19.37 7.40 0.81
CA ASP A 32 20.77 7.51 0.40
C ASP A 32 20.79 8.29 -0.92
N CYS A 33 21.46 9.44 -0.95
CA CYS A 33 21.58 10.23 -2.17
C CYS A 33 23.02 10.68 -2.41
N THR A 34 23.38 10.83 -3.69
CA THR A 34 24.64 11.47 -4.09
C THR A 34 24.28 12.85 -4.63
N PRO A 35 24.52 13.93 -3.88
CA PRO A 35 24.14 15.27 -4.31
C PRO A 35 24.96 15.67 -5.54
N MET A 36 24.38 16.53 -6.38
CA MET A 36 24.98 17.00 -7.62
C MET A 36 24.94 18.54 -7.63
N ASP A 37 26.04 19.18 -7.99
CA ASP A 37 26.07 20.62 -8.19
C ASP A 37 25.48 21.04 -9.56
N ASP A 38 25.32 22.34 -9.78
CA ASP A 38 24.77 22.89 -11.04
C ASP A 38 25.60 22.54 -12.29
N ASN A 39 26.85 22.09 -12.10
CA ASN A 39 27.75 21.66 -13.17
C ASN A 39 27.71 20.14 -13.39
N GLY A 40 26.81 19.42 -12.72
CA GLY A 40 26.68 17.97 -12.84
C GLY A 40 27.73 17.17 -12.06
N ARG A 41 28.52 17.81 -11.19
CA ARG A 41 29.56 17.12 -10.41
C ARG A 41 28.93 16.46 -9.19
N GLN A 42 29.22 15.18 -9.02
CA GLN A 42 28.74 14.38 -7.91
C GLN A 42 29.57 14.61 -6.64
N GLY A 43 28.89 14.80 -5.52
CA GLY A 43 29.49 14.82 -4.19
C GLY A 43 29.67 13.42 -3.59
N ASN A 44 29.85 13.36 -2.27
CA ASN A 44 29.87 12.10 -1.54
C ASN A 44 28.45 11.58 -1.29
N LEU A 45 28.31 10.26 -1.14
CA LEU A 45 27.05 9.68 -0.70
C LEU A 45 26.68 10.23 0.70
N VAL A 46 25.47 10.74 0.82
CA VAL A 46 24.87 11.19 2.07
C VAL A 46 23.63 10.36 2.37
N MET A 47 23.34 10.19 3.65
CA MET A 47 22.13 9.55 4.14
C MET A 47 21.34 10.56 4.93
N GLU A 48 20.09 10.78 4.56
CA GLU A 48 19.19 11.72 5.22
C GLU A 48 17.94 10.99 5.72
N PHE A 49 17.56 11.25 6.97
CA PHE A 49 16.34 10.67 7.55
C PHE A 49 15.12 11.52 7.20
N ALA A 50 14.05 10.87 6.75
CA ALA A 50 12.76 11.52 6.61
C ALA A 50 12.13 11.79 8.00
N ASN A 51 11.10 12.63 8.03
CA ASN A 51 10.30 12.89 9.22
C ASN A 51 11.12 13.34 10.46
N ASN A 52 12.19 14.11 10.25
CA ASN A 52 13.12 14.56 11.30
C ASN A 52 13.68 13.40 12.15
N ALA A 53 13.98 12.26 11.52
CA ALA A 53 14.40 11.03 12.21
C ALA A 53 13.39 10.51 13.25
N ASN A 54 12.10 10.81 13.07
CA ASN A 54 11.01 10.19 13.81
C ASN A 54 10.42 9.03 13.02
N LYS A 55 9.89 8.06 13.75
CA LYS A 55 9.21 6.90 13.16
C LYS A 55 7.96 7.32 12.42
N ILE A 56 7.64 6.61 11.35
CA ILE A 56 6.35 6.75 10.70
C ILE A 56 5.27 6.21 11.64
N THR A 57 4.29 7.05 11.96
CA THR A 57 3.18 6.70 12.84
C THR A 57 1.95 6.31 12.03
N CYS A 58 1.18 5.35 12.53
CA CYS A 58 -0.17 5.12 12.04
C CYS A 58 -1.09 6.25 12.53
N ASP A 59 -2.04 6.67 11.70
CA ASP A 59 -3.09 7.60 12.10
C ASP A 59 -3.96 6.98 13.20
N PRO A 60 -4.23 7.68 14.33
CA PRO A 60 -5.01 7.13 15.43
C PRO A 60 -6.46 6.76 15.08
N GLU A 61 -7.11 7.52 14.20
CA GLU A 61 -8.49 7.25 13.76
C GLU A 61 -8.50 6.01 12.87
N LEU A 62 -7.57 5.92 11.92
CA LEU A 62 -7.41 4.73 11.09
C LEU A 62 -7.11 3.48 11.94
N GLN A 63 -6.25 3.61 12.94
CA GLN A 63 -5.93 2.52 13.85
C GLN A 63 -7.16 2.07 14.65
N ASN A 64 -8.03 2.99 15.03
CA ASN A 64 -9.30 2.69 15.70
C ASN A 64 -10.27 1.96 14.76
N ASP A 65 -10.39 2.38 13.50
CA ASP A 65 -11.23 1.70 12.50
C ASP A 65 -10.78 0.26 12.26
N VAL A 66 -9.47 0.04 12.14
CA VAL A 66 -8.90 -1.31 12.05
C VAL A 66 -9.25 -2.15 13.28
N ASN A 67 -9.14 -1.58 14.49
CA ASN A 67 -9.50 -2.28 15.72
C ASN A 67 -10.99 -2.65 15.77
N ILE A 68 -11.87 -1.78 15.28
CA ILE A 68 -13.30 -2.04 15.15
C ILE A 68 -13.53 -3.25 14.22
N CYS A 69 -12.91 -3.26 13.03
CA CYS A 69 -12.98 -4.37 12.08
C CYS A 69 -12.51 -5.71 12.70
N ILE A 70 -11.38 -5.69 13.41
CA ILE A 70 -10.85 -6.87 14.11
C ILE A 70 -11.82 -7.36 15.18
N SER A 71 -12.37 -6.47 16.01
CA SER A 71 -13.30 -6.83 17.08
C SER A 71 -14.57 -7.49 16.53
N ARG A 72 -15.12 -6.95 15.44
CA ARG A 72 -16.26 -7.52 14.71
C ARG A 72 -15.94 -8.87 14.09
N GLY A 73 -14.66 -9.14 13.79
CA GLY A 73 -14.20 -10.37 13.16
C GLY A 73 -14.53 -10.48 11.67
N ARG A 74 -15.03 -9.39 11.08
CA ARG A 74 -15.35 -9.27 9.67
C ARG A 74 -15.23 -7.80 9.23
N ALA A 75 -14.74 -7.60 8.02
CA ALA A 75 -14.81 -6.35 7.29
C ALA A 75 -15.15 -6.63 5.83
N ASP A 76 -15.93 -5.74 5.22
CA ASP A 76 -16.35 -5.83 3.83
C ASP A 76 -15.96 -4.51 3.15
N PHE A 77 -15.26 -4.59 2.02
CA PHE A 77 -14.76 -3.41 1.28
C PHE A 77 -15.18 -3.50 -0.18
N ASP A 78 -15.75 -2.42 -0.70
CA ASP A 78 -15.97 -2.27 -2.13
C ASP A 78 -14.63 -1.96 -2.81
N VAL A 79 -14.31 -2.76 -3.82
CA VAL A 79 -13.05 -2.71 -4.55
C VAL A 79 -13.32 -3.01 -6.02
N PHE A 80 -12.31 -2.78 -6.85
CA PHE A 80 -12.31 -3.21 -8.23
C PHE A 80 -11.18 -4.20 -8.44
N VAL A 81 -11.44 -5.29 -9.15
CA VAL A 81 -10.46 -6.33 -9.46
C VAL A 81 -10.20 -6.40 -10.97
N LEU A 82 -8.93 -6.58 -11.34
CA LEU A 82 -8.51 -6.76 -12.73
C LEU A 82 -8.32 -8.26 -13.01
N MET A 83 -9.09 -8.82 -13.96
CA MET A 83 -9.13 -10.28 -14.19
C MET A 83 -8.65 -10.72 -15.58
N TYR A 84 -9.31 -10.26 -16.64
CA TYR A 84 -9.19 -10.85 -17.98
C TYR A 84 -8.64 -9.88 -19.04
N SER A 85 -8.85 -8.58 -18.83
CA SER A 85 -8.37 -7.50 -19.69
C SER A 85 -7.54 -6.54 -18.83
N PRO A 86 -6.41 -6.03 -19.32
CA PRO A 86 -5.58 -5.07 -18.59
C PRO A 86 -6.30 -3.71 -18.36
N GLU A 87 -7.44 -3.49 -19.00
CA GLU A 87 -8.12 -2.19 -19.02
C GLU A 87 -9.50 -2.20 -18.34
N GLU A 88 -10.06 -3.37 -18.04
CA GLU A 88 -11.43 -3.47 -17.51
C GLU A 88 -11.43 -3.90 -16.04
N TRP A 89 -11.58 -2.91 -15.17
CA TRP A 89 -11.75 -3.07 -13.74
C TRP A 89 -13.19 -3.51 -13.41
N GLU A 90 -13.34 -4.63 -12.72
CA GLU A 90 -14.66 -5.16 -12.34
C GLU A 90 -14.96 -4.88 -10.87
N HIS A 91 -16.15 -4.35 -10.57
CA HIS A 91 -16.57 -4.12 -9.20
C HIS A 91 -16.72 -5.46 -8.44
N ALA A 92 -16.15 -5.48 -7.24
CA ALA A 92 -16.13 -6.64 -6.35
C ALA A 92 -16.21 -6.20 -4.89
N THR A 93 -16.57 -7.13 -4.02
CA THR A 93 -16.49 -6.94 -2.57
C THR A 93 -15.39 -7.84 -2.01
N LEU A 94 -14.40 -7.25 -1.36
CA LEU A 94 -13.39 -7.94 -0.58
C LEU A 94 -13.89 -8.14 0.85
N VAL A 95 -14.13 -9.40 1.22
CA VAL A 95 -14.61 -9.78 2.54
C VAL A 95 -13.45 -10.37 3.33
N LEU A 96 -13.03 -9.69 4.40
CA LEU A 96 -12.02 -10.17 5.33
C LEU A 96 -12.70 -10.77 6.57
N ARG A 97 -12.25 -11.94 7.02
CA ARG A 97 -12.80 -12.67 8.19
C ARG A 97 -11.67 -13.17 9.05
N ARG A 98 -11.94 -13.55 10.30
CA ARG A 98 -10.90 -14.02 11.26
C ARG A 98 -9.96 -15.12 10.73
N THR A 99 -10.43 -16.00 9.87
CA THR A 99 -9.68 -17.18 9.41
C THR A 99 -9.37 -17.19 7.92
N GLY A 100 -9.77 -16.16 7.18
CA GLY A 100 -9.66 -16.14 5.73
C GLY A 100 -10.37 -14.97 5.09
N TYR A 101 -10.39 -14.95 3.76
CA TYR A 101 -10.96 -13.87 2.99
C TYR A 101 -11.74 -14.41 1.78
N GLN A 102 -12.57 -13.54 1.21
CA GLN A 102 -13.40 -13.83 0.05
C GLN A 102 -13.36 -12.63 -0.91
N VAL A 103 -13.44 -12.91 -2.21
CA VAL A 103 -13.61 -11.89 -3.24
C VAL A 103 -14.85 -12.24 -4.04
N ASN A 104 -15.87 -11.39 -3.97
CA ASN A 104 -17.16 -11.63 -4.62
C ASN A 104 -17.36 -10.63 -5.76
N LEU A 105 -17.57 -11.12 -6.99
CA LEU A 105 -17.85 -10.26 -8.14
C LEU A 105 -19.30 -9.80 -8.11
N SER A 106 -19.52 -8.48 -8.15
CA SER A 106 -20.87 -7.91 -7.97
C SER A 106 -21.81 -8.19 -9.13
N ARG A 107 -21.30 -8.37 -10.35
CA ARG A 107 -22.13 -8.56 -11.56
C ARG A 107 -22.78 -9.95 -11.69
N LYS A 108 -22.32 -10.94 -10.94
CA LYS A 108 -22.73 -12.36 -11.11
C LYS A 108 -23.00 -13.09 -9.80
N ASP A 109 -22.90 -12.41 -8.66
CA ASP A 109 -22.85 -13.05 -7.32
C ASP A 109 -21.84 -14.21 -7.29
N GLU A 110 -20.76 -14.09 -8.07
CA GLU A 110 -19.77 -15.13 -8.28
C GLU A 110 -18.65 -14.97 -7.26
N ILE A 111 -18.35 -16.04 -6.53
CA ILE A 111 -17.21 -16.08 -5.61
C ILE A 111 -15.96 -16.37 -6.43
N LEU A 112 -15.11 -15.36 -6.59
CA LEU A 112 -13.83 -15.48 -7.30
C LEU A 112 -12.79 -16.20 -6.44
N ILE A 113 -12.72 -15.83 -5.15
CA ILE A 113 -11.83 -16.45 -4.17
C ILE A 113 -12.59 -16.69 -2.88
N ASP A 114 -12.34 -17.85 -2.27
CA ASP A 114 -12.65 -18.14 -0.88
C ASP A 114 -11.49 -18.95 -0.29
N GLU A 115 -10.59 -18.26 0.41
CA GLU A 115 -9.35 -18.85 0.90
C GLU A 115 -9.14 -18.57 2.39
N LYS A 116 -8.51 -19.52 3.08
CA LYS A 116 -7.99 -19.29 4.44
C LYS A 116 -6.67 -18.56 4.38
N TYR A 117 -6.36 -17.80 5.43
CA TYR A 117 -5.03 -17.21 5.55
C TYR A 117 -3.96 -18.29 5.62
N SER A 118 -2.84 -18.06 4.93
CA SER A 118 -1.67 -18.93 4.95
C SER A 118 -0.41 -18.08 4.71
N PRO A 119 0.78 -18.60 5.04
CA PRO A 119 2.04 -17.90 4.77
C PRO A 119 2.31 -17.60 3.29
N ASN A 120 1.58 -18.25 2.37
CA ASN A 120 1.72 -18.06 0.93
C ASN A 120 0.86 -16.91 0.39
N VAL A 121 -0.07 -16.38 1.18
CA VAL A 121 -0.88 -15.22 0.81
C VAL A 121 -0.07 -13.95 1.05
N GLN A 122 0.00 -13.06 0.06
CA GLN A 122 0.75 -11.81 0.16
C GLN A 122 -0.08 -10.64 -0.35
N ILE A 123 0.17 -9.45 0.21
CA ILE A 123 -0.27 -8.18 -0.34
C ILE A 123 0.97 -7.42 -0.80
N LYS A 124 0.92 -6.83 -1.99
CA LYS A 124 1.97 -5.95 -2.52
C LYS A 124 1.36 -4.62 -2.89
N ILE A 125 1.94 -3.52 -2.44
CA ILE A 125 1.51 -2.17 -2.79
C ILE A 125 2.47 -1.65 -3.88
N PRO A 126 2.01 -1.44 -5.12
CA PRO A 126 2.87 -0.88 -6.16
C PRO A 126 3.30 0.54 -5.79
N ILE A 127 4.60 0.83 -5.94
CA ILE A 127 5.16 2.15 -5.63
C ILE A 127 4.48 3.22 -6.49
N GLY A 128 4.09 4.32 -5.86
CA GLY A 128 3.40 5.43 -6.50
C GLY A 128 1.91 5.20 -6.79
N ARG A 129 1.33 4.05 -6.39
CA ARG A 129 -0.11 3.76 -6.58
C ARG A 129 -0.84 3.61 -5.25
N THR A 130 -1.23 4.73 -4.67
CA THR A 130 -1.85 4.81 -3.33
C THR A 130 -3.22 4.15 -3.21
N THR A 131 -3.91 3.94 -4.33
CA THR A 131 -5.25 3.32 -4.38
C THR A 131 -5.23 1.91 -4.96
N GLN A 132 -4.06 1.32 -5.19
CA GLN A 132 -3.94 -0.02 -5.78
C GLN A 132 -3.10 -0.95 -4.92
N PHE A 133 -3.45 -2.23 -4.94
CA PHE A 133 -2.66 -3.29 -4.33
C PHE A 133 -2.80 -4.58 -5.15
N ILE A 134 -1.85 -5.50 -4.98
CA ILE A 134 -1.88 -6.82 -5.60
C ILE A 134 -2.03 -7.85 -4.49
N LEU A 135 -3.11 -8.63 -4.55
CA LEU A 135 -3.25 -9.83 -3.75
C LEU A 135 -2.57 -10.98 -4.49
N VAL A 136 -1.65 -11.66 -3.83
CA VAL A 136 -1.11 -12.94 -4.27
C VAL A 136 -1.83 -14.03 -3.48
N SER A 137 -2.66 -14.83 -4.15
CA SER A 137 -3.39 -15.91 -3.48
C SER A 137 -2.45 -17.02 -3.01
N SER A 138 -2.95 -17.93 -2.17
CA SER A 138 -2.15 -19.07 -1.69
C SER A 138 -1.63 -19.99 -2.81
N ARG A 139 -2.22 -19.88 -4.01
CA ARG A 139 -1.85 -20.59 -5.23
C ARG A 139 -0.86 -19.82 -6.12
N GLY A 140 -0.41 -18.64 -5.68
CA GLY A 140 0.48 -17.77 -6.44
C GLY A 140 -0.19 -16.96 -7.55
N VAL A 141 -1.53 -16.85 -7.55
CA VAL A 141 -2.25 -16.05 -8.54
C VAL A 141 -2.21 -14.59 -8.11
N ASN A 142 -1.73 -13.71 -8.99
CA ASN A 142 -1.71 -12.27 -8.78
C ASN A 142 -3.04 -11.65 -9.21
N LEU A 143 -3.67 -10.90 -8.31
CA LEU A 143 -4.91 -10.18 -8.55
C LEU A 143 -4.72 -8.71 -8.19
N PRO A 144 -4.61 -7.84 -9.19
CA PRO A 144 -4.60 -6.40 -8.98
C PRO A 144 -5.97 -5.92 -8.50
N PHE A 145 -5.97 -5.06 -7.50
CA PHE A 145 -7.12 -4.38 -6.93
C PHE A 145 -6.94 -2.87 -6.98
N ASN A 146 -8.06 -2.16 -7.08
CA ASN A 146 -8.15 -0.71 -6.97
C ASN A 146 -9.27 -0.34 -5.99
N THR A 147 -9.00 0.58 -5.07
CA THR A 147 -9.95 1.05 -4.05
C THR A 147 -10.65 2.36 -4.44
N GLN A 148 -10.34 2.90 -5.63
CA GLN A 148 -10.75 4.21 -6.16
C GLN A 148 -10.36 5.43 -5.30
N GLY A 149 -9.78 5.21 -4.11
CA GLY A 149 -9.45 6.26 -3.15
C GLY A 149 -10.69 6.89 -2.54
N ILE A 150 -10.47 7.75 -1.55
CA ILE A 150 -11.48 8.73 -1.15
C ILE A 150 -11.29 9.89 -2.13
N THR A 151 -12.24 10.13 -3.03
CA THR A 151 -12.31 11.42 -3.72
C THR A 151 -12.71 12.48 -2.71
N GLU A 152 -11.76 12.93 -1.89
CA GLU A 152 -11.83 14.33 -1.48
C GLU A 152 -11.70 15.15 -2.77
N PRO A 153 -12.61 16.10 -3.04
CA PRO A 153 -12.47 16.93 -4.23
C PRO A 153 -11.09 17.58 -4.15
N SER A 154 -10.27 17.33 -5.17
CA SER A 154 -9.02 18.06 -5.37
C SER A 154 -9.36 19.54 -5.23
N THR A 155 -8.94 20.14 -4.13
CA THR A 155 -8.82 21.59 -4.10
C THR A 155 -7.65 21.87 -5.02
N GLU A 156 -7.95 22.02 -6.31
CA GLU A 156 -7.11 22.71 -7.28
C GLU A 156 -6.98 24.16 -6.78
N ASP A 157 -6.21 24.36 -5.72
CA ASP A 157 -5.80 25.68 -5.27
C ASP A 157 -4.65 25.51 -4.27
N ASN A 158 -3.47 25.19 -4.80
CA ASN A 158 -2.19 25.59 -4.22
C ASN A 158 -1.10 25.41 -5.28
N ASP A 159 -1.25 26.16 -6.37
CA ASP A 159 -0.14 26.52 -7.25
C ASP A 159 -0.01 28.05 -7.24
N ILE A 160 0.31 28.61 -6.05
CA ILE A 160 0.73 30.00 -5.89
C ILE A 160 1.84 30.08 -4.81
N ARG A 161 3.08 29.77 -5.20
CA ARG A 161 4.30 30.62 -5.14
C ARG A 161 5.58 29.81 -5.04
#